data_AF-A0A847YBC4-F1
#
_entry.id   AF-A0A847YBC4-F1
#
_cell.length_a   1.000
_cell.length_b   1.000
_cell.length_c   1.000
_cell.angle_alpha   90.00
_cell.angle_beta   90.00
_cell.angle_gamma   90.00
#
_symmetry.space_group_name_H-M   'P 1'
#
loop_
_entity.id
_entity.type
_entity.pdbx_description
1 polymer ?
#
loop_
_entity_poly.entity_id
_entity_poly.type
_entity_poly.pdbx_seq_one_letter_code
_entity_poly.pdbx_strand_id
1 'polypeptide(L)'
;MPIDVVCPNGHKLRVKDEFAGKWGLCPVCGVRMKVPEKPRGDLSEDEILELLGPASGKSEPQAPEVTHRVSGPDAAPRPPKKICEKCHREILADTRICPYCHTYVGLAGSYPKF
;
A
#
# COMPACT_ATOMS: atom_id res chain seq x y z
N MET A 1 11.67 20.89 -16.06
CA MET A 1 12.12 21.63 -14.86
C MET A 1 13.36 20.93 -14.27
N PRO A 2 14.20 21.63 -13.52
CA PRO A 2 15.28 20.99 -12.76
C PRO A 2 14.86 20.76 -11.30
N ILE A 3 15.38 19.71 -10.68
CA ILE A 3 15.17 19.36 -9.27
C ILE A 3 16.45 19.70 -8.51
N ASP A 4 16.32 20.48 -7.44
CA ASP A 4 17.42 20.75 -6.52
C ASP A 4 17.48 19.66 -5.45
N VAL A 5 18.65 19.02 -5.34
CA VAL A 5 18.87 17.85 -4.52
C VAL A 5 20.10 18.07 -3.66
N VAL A 6 20.00 17.74 -2.38
CA VAL A 6 21.13 17.81 -1.45
C VAL A 6 21.63 16.41 -1.16
N CYS A 7 22.89 16.16 -1.51
CA CYS A 7 23.61 14.93 -1.19
C CYS A 7 23.76 14.79 0.34
N PRO A 8 23.80 13.56 0.89
CA PRO A 8 23.98 13.34 2.33
C PRO A 8 25.26 13.97 2.91
N ASN A 9 26.30 14.16 2.08
CA ASN A 9 27.51 14.90 2.44
C ASN A 9 27.37 16.44 2.34
N GLY A 10 26.18 16.98 2.04
CA GLY A 10 25.90 18.42 2.01
C GLY A 10 26.04 19.12 0.64
N HIS A 11 26.39 18.40 -0.43
CA HIS A 11 26.55 19.01 -1.76
C HIS A 11 25.19 19.29 -2.43
N LYS A 12 24.99 20.51 -2.92
CA LYS A 12 23.80 20.90 -3.69
C LYS A 12 24.00 20.53 -5.17
N LEU A 13 23.06 19.76 -5.70
CA LEU A 13 23.08 19.24 -7.07
C LEU A 13 21.79 19.65 -7.75
N ARG A 14 21.89 20.06 -9.01
CA ARG A 14 20.74 20.40 -9.85
C ARG A 14 20.62 19.35 -10.94
N VAL A 15 19.62 18.49 -10.81
CA VAL A 15 19.41 17.36 -11.72
C VAL A 15 18.19 17.58 -12.59
N LYS A 16 18.17 16.98 -13.78
CA LYS A 16 16.99 17.02 -14.66
C LYS A 16 15.86 16.19 -14.05
N ASP A 17 14.63 16.58 -14.35
CA ASP A 17 13.43 15.84 -13.95
C ASP A 17 13.43 14.37 -14.34
N GLU A 18 14.09 14.01 -15.44
CA GLU A 18 14.20 12.64 -15.94
C GLU A 18 14.92 11.69 -14.96
N PHE A 19 15.62 12.26 -13.98
CA PHE A 19 16.29 11.53 -12.91
C PHE A 19 15.46 11.47 -11.62
N ALA A 20 14.27 12.09 -11.56
CA ALA A 20 13.36 11.97 -10.42
C ALA A 20 13.11 10.49 -10.10
N GLY A 21 13.23 10.12 -8.82
CA GLY A 21 13.02 8.74 -8.35
C GLY A 21 14.13 7.75 -8.71
N LYS A 22 15.14 8.12 -9.51
CA LYS A 22 16.26 7.24 -9.88
C LYS A 22 17.39 7.30 -8.85
N TRP A 23 18.19 6.24 -8.82
CA TRP A 23 19.45 6.20 -8.09
C TRP A 23 20.56 6.82 -8.91
N GLY A 24 21.40 7.64 -8.27
CA GLY A 24 22.55 8.30 -8.90
C GLY A 24 23.73 8.40 -7.95
N LEU A 25 24.87 8.83 -8.50
CA LEU A 25 26.06 9.17 -7.75
C LEU A 25 26.21 10.69 -7.68
N CYS A 26 26.62 11.19 -6.52
CA CYS A 26 27.02 12.59 -6.41
C CYS A 26 28.32 12.82 -7.22
N PRO A 27 28.36 13.76 -8.17
CA PRO A 27 29.58 14.04 -8.96
C PRO A 27 30.72 14.61 -8.14
N VAL A 28 30.45 15.14 -6.93
CA VAL A 28 31.47 15.75 -6.07
C VAL A 28 32.16 14.71 -5.17
N CYS A 29 31.39 13.77 -4.61
CA CYS A 29 31.90 12.83 -3.59
C CYS A 29 31.63 11.36 -3.90
N GLY A 30 30.96 11.04 -5.00
CA GLY A 30 30.69 9.66 -5.42
C GLY A 30 29.69 8.89 -4.56
N VAL A 31 29.05 9.52 -3.57
CA VAL A 31 28.07 8.82 -2.72
C VAL A 31 26.81 8.46 -3.52
N ARG A 32 26.30 7.25 -3.30
CA ARG A 32 25.02 6.78 -3.86
C ARG A 32 23.87 7.47 -3.15
N MET A 33 22.97 8.05 -3.92
CA MET A 33 21.75 8.67 -3.40
C MET A 33 20.58 8.55 -4.37
N LYS A 34 19.36 8.58 -3.85
CA LYS A 34 18.12 8.61 -4.64
C LYS A 34 17.68 10.05 -4.84
N VAL A 35 17.35 10.41 -6.08
CA VAL A 35 16.75 11.71 -6.38
C VAL A 35 15.29 11.69 -5.91
N PRO A 36 14.80 12.72 -5.20
CA PRO A 36 13.40 12.82 -4.80
C PRO A 36 12.46 12.72 -6.01
N GLU A 37 11.36 12.00 -5.85
CA GLU A 37 10.29 12.03 -6.83
C GLU A 37 9.59 13.39 -6.76
N LYS A 38 9.11 13.87 -7.91
CA LYS A 38 8.19 14.99 -7.87
C LYS A 38 6.91 14.55 -7.16
N PRO A 39 6.30 15.40 -6.33
CA PRO A 39 4.89 15.20 -6.03
C PRO A 39 4.15 15.15 -7.37
N ARG A 40 3.49 14.02 -7.63
CA ARG A 40 2.48 13.98 -8.70
C ARG A 40 1.48 15.03 -8.29
N GLY A 41 1.31 16.07 -9.12
CA GLY A 41 0.37 17.14 -8.82
C GLY A 41 -0.94 16.53 -8.34
N ASP A 42 -1.41 16.98 -7.18
CA ASP A 42 -2.68 16.58 -6.62
C ASP A 42 -3.72 16.66 -7.73
N LEU A 43 -4.18 15.50 -8.21
CA LEU A 43 -5.34 15.43 -9.08
C LEU A 43 -6.45 16.10 -8.29
N SER A 44 -7.00 17.20 -8.81
CA SER A 44 -8.09 17.87 -8.10
C SER A 44 -9.27 16.90 -8.02
N GLU A 45 -10.04 16.96 -6.92
CA GLU A 45 -11.24 16.14 -6.77
C GLU A 45 -12.19 16.28 -7.97
N ASP A 46 -12.14 17.43 -8.67
CA ASP A 46 -12.88 17.70 -9.90
C ASP A 46 -12.48 16.79 -11.07
N GLU A 47 -11.17 16.55 -11.31
CA GLU A 47 -10.71 15.63 -12.38
C GLU A 47 -11.09 14.17 -12.07
N ILE A 48 -11.14 13.81 -10.78
CA ILE A 48 -11.58 12.49 -10.32
C ILE A 48 -13.11 12.33 -10.49
N LEU A 49 -13.88 13.39 -10.23
CA LEU A 49 -15.34 13.41 -10.42
C LEU A 49 -15.72 13.29 -11.91
N GLU A 50 -14.97 13.91 -12.82
CA GLU A 50 -15.20 13.81 -14.26
C GLU A 50 -15.02 12.37 -14.78
N LEU A 51 -14.05 11.63 -14.23
CA LEU A 51 -13.80 10.22 -14.56
C LEU A 51 -14.86 9.27 -14.01
N LEU A 52 -15.49 9.60 -12.87
CA LEU A 52 -16.50 8.76 -12.23
C LEU A 52 -17.93 9.05 -12.70
N GLY A 53 -18.17 10.18 -13.37
CA GLY A 53 -19.48 10.57 -13.88
C GLY A 53 -20.51 10.85 -12.76
N PRO A 54 -21.54 11.67 -13.03
CA PRO A 54 -22.56 11.94 -12.03
C PRO A 54 -23.34 10.66 -11.74
N ALA A 55 -23.35 10.23 -10.47
CA ALA A 55 -24.22 9.18 -9.96
C ALA A 55 -25.68 9.63 -10.13
N SER A 56 -26.24 9.37 -11.31
CA SER A 56 -27.67 9.51 -11.56
C SER A 56 -28.36 8.31 -10.94
N GLY A 57 -28.75 8.46 -9.67
CA GLY A 57 -29.43 7.45 -8.88
C GLY A 57 -30.52 8.08 -8.02
N LYS A 58 -31.51 8.73 -8.64
CA LYS A 58 -32.80 8.94 -8.00
C LYS A 58 -33.68 7.72 -8.27
N SER A 59 -33.83 6.82 -7.28
CA SER A 59 -35.07 6.12 -6.94
C SER A 59 -34.91 5.40 -5.60
N GLU A 60 -35.82 5.70 -4.68
CA GLU A 60 -36.08 5.05 -3.39
C GLU A 60 -36.42 3.54 -3.57
N PRO A 61 -36.30 2.68 -2.53
CA PRO A 61 -35.90 1.28 -2.66
C PRO A 61 -37.04 0.33 -3.02
N GLN A 62 -36.77 -0.57 -3.95
CA GLN A 62 -37.42 -1.87 -4.01
C GLN A 62 -36.38 -2.94 -3.71
N ALA A 63 -36.51 -3.51 -2.53
CA ALA A 63 -35.78 -4.71 -2.13
C ALA A 63 -36.08 -5.82 -3.15
N PRO A 64 -35.07 -6.45 -3.77
CA PRO A 64 -35.29 -7.76 -4.33
C PRO A 64 -35.53 -8.70 -3.14
N GLU A 65 -36.76 -9.20 -3.06
CA GLU A 65 -37.18 -10.28 -2.18
C GLU A 65 -36.49 -11.58 -2.63
N VAL A 66 -35.17 -11.66 -2.44
CA VAL A 66 -34.44 -12.91 -2.46
C VAL A 66 -34.58 -13.50 -1.06
N THR A 67 -35.49 -14.47 -0.97
CA THR A 67 -35.63 -15.40 0.13
C THR A 67 -34.34 -16.20 0.27
N HIS A 68 -33.29 -15.57 0.83
CA HIS A 68 -32.21 -16.30 1.47
C HIS A 68 -32.84 -16.98 2.68
N ARG A 69 -33.22 -18.25 2.49
CA ARG A 69 -33.47 -19.19 3.57
C ARG A 69 -32.27 -19.11 4.51
N VAL A 70 -32.44 -18.43 5.64
CA VAL A 70 -31.49 -18.44 6.75
C VAL A 70 -31.59 -19.82 7.38
N SER A 71 -30.76 -20.74 6.89
CA SER A 71 -30.50 -22.00 7.55
C SER A 71 -29.24 -21.84 8.42
N GLY A 72 -29.46 -21.62 9.71
CA GLY A 72 -28.54 -22.02 10.77
C GLY A 72 -27.41 -21.05 11.16
N PRO A 73 -27.02 -21.02 12.45
CA PRO A 73 -25.91 -20.22 12.94
C PRO A 73 -24.60 -20.98 12.71
N ASP A 74 -23.94 -20.78 11.57
CA ASP A 74 -22.56 -21.24 11.40
C ASP A 74 -21.62 -20.06 11.67
N ALA A 75 -21.05 -20.07 12.88
CA ALA A 75 -20.02 -19.14 13.28
C ALA A 75 -18.86 -19.27 12.31
N ALA A 76 -18.73 -18.33 11.36
CA ALA A 76 -17.60 -18.25 10.47
C ALA A 76 -16.30 -18.46 11.27
N PRO A 77 -15.44 -19.43 10.88
CA PRO A 77 -14.24 -19.72 11.65
C PRO A 77 -13.38 -18.46 11.69
N ARG A 78 -13.13 -17.98 12.91
CA ARG A 78 -12.25 -16.83 13.12
C ARG A 78 -10.87 -17.21 12.55
N PRO A 79 -10.26 -16.38 11.70
CA PRO A 79 -8.98 -16.72 11.12
C PRO A 79 -7.95 -16.94 12.24
N PRO A 80 -7.12 -18.00 12.15
CA PRO A 80 -6.12 -18.29 13.16
C PRO A 80 -5.11 -17.14 13.29
N LYS A 81 -4.63 -16.91 14.51
CA LYS A 81 -3.66 -15.85 14.85
C LYS A 81 -2.35 -16.47 15.32
N LYS A 82 -1.23 -15.78 15.07
CA LYS A 82 0.13 -16.15 15.52
C LYS A 82 0.84 -14.96 16.15
N ILE A 83 1.91 -15.22 16.91
CA ILE A 83 2.76 -14.18 17.49
C ILE A 83 3.97 -13.96 16.58
N CYS A 84 4.28 -12.72 16.25
CA CYS A 84 5.49 -12.39 15.50
C CYS A 84 6.74 -12.62 16.37
N GLU A 85 7.72 -13.38 15.87
CA GLU A 85 8.97 -13.71 16.61
C GLU A 85 9.94 -12.53 16.76
N LYS A 86 9.69 -11.40 16.10
CA LYS A 86 10.54 -10.20 16.23
C LYS A 86 10.00 -9.16 17.18
N CYS A 87 8.72 -8.85 17.09
CA CYS A 87 8.09 -7.81 17.91
C CYS A 87 7.12 -8.36 18.95
N HIS A 88 6.93 -9.68 19.01
CA HIS A 88 6.05 -10.39 19.94
C HIS A 88 4.58 -9.91 19.91
N ARG A 89 4.15 -9.34 18.78
CA ARG A 89 2.77 -8.85 18.60
C ARG A 89 1.90 -9.88 17.88
N GLU A 90 0.62 -9.91 18.23
CA GLU A 90 -0.39 -10.76 17.59
C GLU A 90 -0.63 -10.31 16.14
N ILE A 91 -0.57 -11.26 15.22
CA ILE A 91 -0.80 -11.08 13.78
C ILE A 91 -1.62 -12.25 13.22
N LEU A 92 -2.20 -12.12 12.03
CA LEU A 92 -2.93 -13.22 11.39
C LEU A 92 -1.96 -14.33 10.95
N ALA A 93 -2.40 -15.59 11.01
CA ALA A 93 -1.56 -16.73 10.60
C ALA A 93 -1.09 -16.63 9.14
N ASP A 94 -1.95 -16.13 8.25
CA ASP A 94 -1.67 -15.90 6.83
C ASP A 94 -0.76 -14.69 6.54
N THR A 95 -0.46 -13.88 7.56
CA THR A 95 0.45 -12.74 7.40
C THR A 95 1.86 -13.25 7.10
N ARG A 96 2.41 -12.84 5.94
CA ARG A 96 3.78 -13.13 5.50
C ARG A 96 4.80 -12.09 5.97
N ILE A 97 4.35 -10.85 6.18
CA ILE A 97 5.19 -9.73 6.62
C ILE A 97 4.46 -9.07 7.79
N CYS A 98 5.10 -9.02 8.96
CA CYS A 98 4.49 -8.43 10.15
C CYS A 98 4.25 -6.93 9.93
N PRO A 99 3.02 -6.40 10.08
CA PRO A 99 2.72 -4.98 9.85
C PRO A 99 3.34 -4.04 10.89
N TYR A 100 3.90 -4.58 11.97
CA TYR A 100 4.44 -3.79 13.08
C TYR A 100 5.95 -3.63 13.04
N CYS A 101 6.68 -4.66 12.57
CA CYS A 101 8.14 -4.62 12.50
C CYS A 101 8.70 -4.91 11.11
N HIS A 102 7.82 -5.15 10.14
CA HIS A 102 8.13 -5.44 8.74
C HIS A 102 9.07 -6.64 8.54
N THR A 103 9.22 -7.49 9.56
CA THR A 103 9.97 -8.73 9.43
C THR A 103 9.11 -9.79 8.75
N TYR A 104 9.76 -10.57 7.89
CA TYR A 104 9.20 -11.76 7.28
C TYR A 104 8.87 -12.81 8.35
N VAL A 105 7.62 -13.23 8.40
CA VAL A 105 7.08 -14.21 9.35
C VAL A 105 6.54 -15.38 8.53
N GLY A 106 7.41 -16.37 8.30
CA GLY A 106 7.13 -17.54 7.46
C GLY A 106 5.77 -18.19 7.77
N LEU A 107 5.15 -18.78 6.75
CA LEU A 107 3.88 -19.49 6.90
C LEU A 107 4.12 -20.76 7.71
N ALA A 108 3.85 -20.71 9.02
CA ALA A 108 3.64 -21.91 9.84
C ALA A 108 2.21 -22.46 9.64
N GLY A 109 1.78 -22.58 8.37
CA GLY A 109 0.48 -23.10 7.99
C GLY A 109 0.66 -24.44 7.28
N SER A 110 0.40 -25.52 8.01
CA SER A 110 0.27 -26.87 7.48
C SER A 110 -0.70 -26.89 6.29
N TYR A 111 -0.17 -27.08 5.09
CA TYR A 111 -0.99 -27.41 3.92
C TYR A 111 -1.87 -28.62 4.28
N PRO A 112 -3.19 -28.59 4.05
CA PRO A 112 -3.98 -29.81 4.10
C PRO A 112 -3.41 -30.75 3.02
N LYS A 113 -2.89 -31.90 3.46
CA LYS A 113 -2.60 -33.01 2.54
C LYS A 113 -3.94 -33.47 1.96
N PHE A 114 -4.09 -33.36 0.64
CA PHE A 114 -5.13 -34.06 -0.11
C PHE A 114 -4.91 -35.57 -0.05
#